data_AF-A0A6V7JL91-F1
#
_entry.id   AF-A0A6V7JL91-F1
#
_cell.length_a   1.000
_cell.length_b   1.000
_cell.length_c   1.000
_cell.angle_alpha   90.00
_cell.angle_beta   90.00
_cell.angle_gamma   90.00
#
_symmetry.space_group_name_H-M   'P 1'
#
loop_
_entity.id
_entity.type
_entity.pdbx_description
1 polymer ?
#
loop_
_entity_poly.entity_id
_entity_poly.type
_entity_poly.pdbx_seq_one_letter_code
_entity_poly.pdbx_strand_id
1 'polypeptide(L)' 'VAERALYFWNNEYIMSLIEENNHVIMGIMFPALYRISKEHWNQTIVALVYNVLKTFMEMNSKLFDELTASYKSERQ' A
#
# COMPACT_ATOMS: atom_id res chain seq x y z
N VAL A 1 -15.50 6.43 -3.50
CA VAL A 1 -15.28 5.10 -2.87
C VAL A 1 -13.84 4.93 -2.42
N ALA A 2 -12.83 5.08 -3.30
CA ALA A 2 -11.41 4.98 -2.93
C ALA A 2 -11.01 5.90 -1.75
N GLU A 3 -11.44 7.16 -1.78
CA GLU A 3 -11.22 8.12 -0.68
C GLU A 3 -11.76 7.63 0.68
N ARG A 4 -12.97 7.04 0.69
CA ARG A 4 -13.56 6.49 1.92
C ARG A 4 -12.86 5.25 2.44
N ALA A 5 -12.34 4.40 1.53
CA ALA A 5 -11.52 3.25 1.92
C ALA A 5 -10.15 3.69 2.49
N LEU A 6 -9.62 4.82 2.01
CA LEU A 6 -8.34 5.34 2.46
C LEU A 6 -8.42 5.99 3.86
N TYR A 7 -9.60 6.38 4.34
CA TYR A 7 -9.77 6.85 5.73
C TYR A 7 -9.50 5.78 6.79
N PHE A 8 -9.56 4.49 6.46
CA PHE A 8 -9.20 3.43 7.40
C PHE A 8 -7.73 3.52 7.84
N TRP A 9 -6.86 4.14 7.03
CA TRP A 9 -5.46 4.40 7.36
C TRP A 9 -5.26 5.50 8.41
N ASN A 10 -6.30 6.30 8.67
CA ASN A 10 -6.27 7.33 9.72
C ASN A 10 -6.79 6.80 11.06
N ASN A 11 -7.25 5.55 11.13
CA ASN A 11 -7.72 4.95 12.37
C ASN A 11 -6.56 4.20 13.04
N GLU A 12 -6.09 4.70 14.19
CA GLU A 12 -4.94 4.14 14.90
C GLU A 12 -5.12 2.66 15.27
N TYR A 13 -6.33 2.23 15.61
CA TYR A 13 -6.60 0.82 15.94
C TYR A 13 -6.50 -0.08 14.70
N ILE A 14 -6.96 0.39 13.55
CA ILE A 14 -6.80 -0.36 12.30
C ILE A 14 -5.33 -0.39 11.91
N MET A 15 -4.61 0.71 12.08
CA MET A 15 -3.19 0.80 11.80
C MET A 15 -2.37 -0.16 12.67
N SER A 16 -2.65 -0.28 13.96
CA SER A 16 -1.96 -1.23 14.84
C SER A 16 -2.20 -2.69 14.42
N LEU A 17 -3.43 -3.03 14.01
CA LEU A 17 -3.74 -4.36 13.51
C LEU A 17 -3.05 -4.66 12.17
N ILE A 18 -2.93 -3.65 11.30
CA ILE A 18 -2.18 -3.76 10.04
C ILE A 18 -0.70 -3.99 10.33
N GLU A 19 -0.14 -3.28 11.30
CA GLU A 19 1.27 -3.42 11.69
C GLU A 19 1.57 -4.82 12.25
N GLU A 20 0.74 -5.34 13.15
CA GLU A 20 0.87 -6.71 13.69
C GLU A 20 0.79 -7.79 12.59
N ASN A 21 0.01 -7.54 11.53
CA ASN A 21 -0.27 -8.50 10.47
C ASN A 21 0.33 -8.09 9.12
N ASN A 22 1.37 -7.25 9.14
CA ASN A 22 1.90 -6.59 7.93
C ASN A 22 2.33 -7.59 6.83
N HIS A 23 2.86 -8.75 7.23
CA HIS A 23 3.30 -9.80 6.31
C HIS A 23 2.20 -10.33 5.39
N VAL A 24 0.96 -10.42 5.87
CA VAL A 24 -0.19 -10.87 5.05
C VAL A 24 -0.85 -9.67 4.37
N ILE A 25 -1.15 -8.62 5.13
CA ILE A 25 -1.96 -7.50 4.64
C ILE A 25 -1.22 -6.72 3.56
N MET A 26 0.08 -6.45 3.76
CA MET A 26 0.89 -5.75 2.76
C MET A 26 0.97 -6.55 1.47
N GLY A 27 1.19 -7.87 1.55
CA GLY A 27 1.24 -8.74 0.37
C GLY A 27 -0.04 -8.71 -0.47
N ILE A 28 -1.20 -8.67 0.18
CA ILE A 28 -2.52 -8.61 -0.51
C ILE A 28 -2.78 -7.23 -1.12
N MET A 29 -2.48 -6.16 -0.36
CA MET A 29 -2.85 -4.80 -0.76
C MET A 29 -1.85 -4.16 -1.74
N PHE A 30 -0.57 -4.52 -1.63
CA PHE A 30 0.52 -3.88 -2.36
C PHE A 30 0.32 -3.88 -3.88
N PRO A 31 -0.01 -5.00 -4.57
CA PRO A 31 -0.13 -5.00 -6.03
C PRO A 31 -1.16 -4.00 -6.56
N ALA A 32 -2.32 -3.90 -5.89
CA ALA A 32 -3.37 -2.98 -6.27
C ALA A 32 -2.96 -1.53 -6.07
N LEU A 33 -2.38 -1.21 -4.91
CA LEU A 33 -1.91 0.15 -4.58
C LEU A 33 -0.76 0.59 -5.49
N TYR A 34 0.20 -0.30 -5.73
CA TYR A 34 1.36 -0.03 -6.58
C TYR A 34 0.99 0.18 -8.06
N ARG A 35 -0.07 -0.49 -8.55
CA ARG A 35 -0.64 -0.21 -9.87
C ARG A 35 -1.32 1.17 -9.92
N ILE A 36 -2.15 1.46 -8.91
CA ILE A 36 -2.90 2.72 -8.83
C ILE A 36 -1.94 3.92 -8.77
N SER A 37 -0.83 3.83 -8.04
CA SER A 37 0.16 4.92 -7.95
C SER A 37 0.82 5.27 -9.29
N LYS A 38 0.78 4.37 -10.29
CA LYS A 38 1.38 4.56 -11.61
C LYS A 38 0.38 4.89 -12.71
N GLU A 39 -0.81 4.30 -12.66
CA GLU A 39 -1.73 4.24 -13.81
C GLU A 39 -3.04 5.02 -13.58
N HIS A 40 -3.29 5.53 -12.36
CA HIS A 40 -4.57 6.17 -12.04
C HIS A 40 -4.67 7.62 -12.51
N TRP A 41 -5.79 7.98 -13.14
CA TRP A 41 -6.00 9.31 -13.75
C TRP A 41 -6.18 10.45 -12.74
N ASN A 42 -6.79 10.17 -11.58
CA ASN A 42 -7.04 11.17 -10.53
C ASN A 42 -5.82 11.33 -9.63
N GLN A 43 -5.19 12.51 -9.67
CA GLN A 43 -3.98 12.85 -8.93
C GLN A 43 -4.17 12.87 -7.40
N THR A 44 -5.36 13.21 -6.90
CA THR A 44 -5.66 13.16 -5.46
C THR A 44 -5.64 11.72 -4.95
N ILE A 45 -6.20 10.79 -5.72
CA ILE A 45 -6.17 9.37 -5.37
C ILE A 45 -4.73 8.84 -5.40
N VAL A 46 -3.94 9.24 -6.41
CA VAL A 46 -2.52 8.90 -6.49
C VAL A 46 -1.76 9.39 -5.26
N ALA A 47 -1.95 10.64 -4.84
CA ALA A 47 -1.32 11.20 -3.64
C ALA A 47 -1.69 10.44 -2.36
N LEU A 48 -2.97 10.09 -2.18
CA LEU A 48 -3.41 9.30 -1.02
C LEU A 48 -2.80 7.89 -1.02
N VAL A 49 -2.69 7.25 -2.18
CA VAL A 49 -2.04 5.94 -2.31
C VAL A 49 -0.54 6.02 -2.03
N TYR A 50 0.13 7.10 -2.44
CA TYR A 50 1.54 7.30 -2.08
C TYR A 50 1.73 7.41 -0.56
N ASN A 51 0.81 8.06 0.16
CA ASN A 51 0.87 8.09 1.62
C ASN A 51 0.78 6.67 2.21
N VAL A 52 -0.16 5.86 1.73
CA VAL A 52 -0.30 4.46 2.17
C VAL A 52 0.95 3.63 1.87
N LEU A 53 1.50 3.75 0.66
CA LEU A 53 2.72 3.04 0.26
C LEU A 53 3.92 3.47 1.13
N LYS A 54 4.02 4.75 1.48
CA LYS A 54 5.04 5.27 2.39
C LYS A 54 4.89 4.65 3.79
N THR A 55 3.67 4.57 4.32
CA THR A 55 3.41 3.93 5.61
C THR A 55 3.77 2.44 5.60
N PHE A 56 3.49 1.73 4.50
CA PHE A 56 3.94 0.34 4.35
C PHE A 56 5.46 0.21 4.36
N MET A 57 6.17 1.10 3.66
CA MET A 57 7.63 1.12 3.67
C MET A 57 8.19 1.42 5.07
N GLU A 58 7.55 2.32 5.83
CA GLU A 58 7.94 2.64 7.20
C GLU A 58 7.68 1.48 8.17
N MET A 59 6.59 0.71 7.99
CA MET A 59 6.31 -0.48 8.81
C MET A 59 7.31 -1.61 8.58
N ASN A 60 7.59 -1.95 7.31
CA ASN A 60 8.44 -3.09 6.97
C ASN A 60 9.09 -2.88 5.60
N SER A 61 10.21 -2.14 5.60
CA SER A 61 10.96 -1.81 4.39
C SER A 61 11.43 -3.07 3.63
N LYS A 62 11.87 -4.11 4.34
CA LYS A 62 12.34 -5.35 3.73
C LYS A 62 11.24 -6.04 2.92
N LEU A 63 10.06 -6.21 3.52
CA LEU A 63 8.92 -6.82 2.84
C LEU A 63 8.44 -5.95 1.66
N PHE A 64 8.44 -4.64 1.84
CA PHE A 64 8.08 -3.71 0.77
C PHE A 64 9.00 -3.85 -0.45
N ASP A 65 10.31 -3.97 -0.22
CA ASP A 65 11.30 -4.17 -1.29
C ASP A 65 11.13 -5.53 -1.97
N GLU A 66 10.89 -6.60 -1.20
CA GLU A 66 10.61 -7.94 -1.73
C GLU A 66 9.35 -7.95 -2.61
N LEU A 67 8.25 -7.35 -2.15
CA LEU A 67 7.00 -7.24 -2.93
C LEU A 67 7.20 -6.37 -4.18
N THR A 68 7.99 -5.30 -4.10
CA THR A 68 8.32 -4.47 -5.25
C THR A 68 9.12 -5.25 -6.29
N ALA A 69 10.07 -6.08 -5.86
CA ALA A 69 10.86 -6.94 -6.74
C ALA A 69 9.98 -8.02 -7.40
N SER A 70 9.14 -8.72 -6.62
CA SER A 70 8.20 -9.73 -7.14
C SER A 70 7.25 -9.13 -8.18
N TYR A 71 6.64 -7.99 -7.86
CA TYR A 71 5.71 -7.31 -8.77
C TYR A 71 6.36 -6.90 -10.10
N LYS A 72 7.64 -6.52 -10.08
CA LYS A 72 8.40 -6.20 -11.31
C LYS A 72 8.72 -7.46 -12.10
N SER A 73 9.14 -8.54 -11.43
CA SER A 73 9.46 -9.81 -12.07
C SER A 73 8.26 -10.47 -12.73
N GLU A 74 7.07 -10.38 -12.15
CA GLU A 74 5.83 -10.96 -12.71
C GLU A 74 5.31 -10.21 -13.94
N ARG A 75 5.80 -8.98 -14.19
CA ARG A 75 5.38 -8.13 -15.32
C ARG A 75 6.46 -7.99 -16.40
N GLN A 76 7.57 -8.74 -16.32
CA GLN A 76 8.54 -8.92 -17.40
C GLN A 76 8.19 -10.15 -18.25
#